data_AF-A0A0N4UU48-F1
#
_entry.id   AF-A0A0N4UU48-F1
#
_cell.length_a   1.000
_cell.length_b   1.000
_cell.length_c   1.000
_cell.angle_alpha   90.00
_cell.angle_beta   90.00
_cell.angle_gamma   90.00
#
_symmetry.space_group_name_H-M   'P 1'
#
loop_
_entity.id
_entity.type
_entity.pdbx_description
1 polymer ?
#
loop_
_entity_poly.entity_id
_entity_poly.type
_entity_poly.pdbx_seq_one_letter_code
_entity_poly.pdbx_strand_id
1 'polypeptide(L)' 'MATLAVCNHTIATVGTFSWWIGYLAGGEVLYYNDWPKKGTKLDNEVIKEEYFPPSWIGLT' A
#
# COMPACT_ATOMS: atom_id res chain seq x y z
N MET A 1 -14.33 1.60 1.45
CA MET A 1 -13.65 1.15 2.66
C MET A 1 -14.47 0.12 3.44
N ALA A 2 -15.68 0.42 3.91
CA ALA A 2 -16.44 -0.47 4.82
C ALA A 2 -16.60 -1.93 4.35
N THR A 3 -16.87 -2.18 3.07
CA THR A 3 -17.00 -3.55 2.54
C THR A 3 -15.65 -4.22 2.22
N LEU A 4 -14.63 -3.43 1.89
CA LEU A 4 -13.30 -3.95 1.54
C LEU A 4 -12.46 -4.23 2.79
N ALA A 5 -12.72 -3.52 3.89
CA ALA A 5 -12.09 -3.76 5.19
C ALA A 5 -12.56 -5.07 5.86
N VAL A 6 -13.64 -5.69 5.37
CA VAL A 6 -14.10 -6.99 5.88
C VAL A 6 -13.72 -8.16 4.96
N CYS A 7 -12.97 -7.90 3.89
CA CYS A 7 -12.50 -8.94 2.98
C CYS A 7 -11.24 -9.63 3.53
N ASN A 8 -11.21 -10.97 3.53
CA ASN A 8 -10.01 -11.74 3.88
C ASN A 8 -8.84 -11.49 2.91
N HIS A 9 -9.12 -11.19 1.64
CA HIS A 9 -8.13 -10.86 0.62
C HIS A 9 -8.63 -9.71 -0.26
N THR A 10 -7.81 -8.68 -0.44
CA THR A 10 -8.15 -7.52 -1.29
C THR A 10 -7.00 -7.21 -2.24
N ILE A 11 -7.29 -7.10 -3.54
CA ILE A 11 -6.34 -6.64 -4.55
C ILE A 11 -6.65 -5.17 -4.84
N ALA A 12 -5.68 -4.29 -4.61
CA ALA A 12 -5.83 -2.87 -4.86
C ALA A 12 -4.53 -2.27 -5.40
N THR A 13 -4.62 -1.22 -6.21
CA THR A 13 -3.45 -0.50 -6.72
C THR A 13 -2.86 0.43 -5.66
N VAL A 14 -1.59 0.82 -5.80
CA VAL A 14 -0.97 1.72 -4.82
C VAL A 14 -1.61 3.11 -4.89
N GLY A 15 -2.24 3.53 -3.80
CA GLY A 15 -2.91 4.82 -3.65
C GLY A 15 -3.47 4.98 -2.24
N THR A 16 -3.85 6.20 -1.85
CA THR A 16 -4.27 6.52 -0.47
C THR A 16 -5.45 5.69 0.00
N PHE A 17 -6.43 5.45 -0.88
CA PHE A 17 -7.61 4.64 -0.54
C PHE A 17 -7.24 3.18 -0.27
N SER A 18 -6.42 2.58 -1.13
CA SER A 18 -5.93 1.22 -0.99
C SER A 18 -5.05 1.04 0.24
N TRP A 19 -4.27 2.07 0.57
CA TRP A 19 -3.44 2.10 1.77
C TRP A 19 -4.29 1.94 3.03
N TRP A 20 -5.36 2.74 3.18
CA TRP A 20 -6.27 2.63 4.33
C TRP A 20 -7.03 1.32 4.35
N ILE A 21 -7.38 0.76 3.19
CA ILE A 21 -8.02 -0.55 3.13
C ILE A 21 -7.07 -1.64 3.63
N GLY A 22 -5.82 -1.67 3.17
CA GLY A 22 -4.84 -2.65 3.63
C GLY A 22 -4.57 -2.53 5.13
N TYR A 23 -4.52 -1.30 5.64
CA TYR A 23 -4.35 -1.05 7.07
C TYR A 23 -5.55 -1.53 7.90
N LEU A 24 -6.79 -1.31 7.43
CA LEU A 24 -8.02 -1.64 8.17
C LEU A 24 -8.48 -3.08 7.99
N ALA A 25 -8.16 -3.73 6.87
CA ALA A 25 -8.62 -5.09 6.56
C ALA A 25 -7.96 -6.17 7.42
N GLY A 26 -6.80 -5.88 8.04
CA GLY A 26 -6.09 -6.80 8.92
C GLY A 26 -5.53 -8.07 8.25
N GLY A 27 -5.60 -8.15 6.92
CA GLY A 27 -5.05 -9.23 6.11
C GLY A 27 -3.67 -8.92 5.53
N GLU A 28 -3.17 -9.80 4.67
CA GLU A 28 -1.93 -9.58 3.93
C GLU A 28 -2.10 -8.47 2.89
N VAL A 29 -1.16 -7.54 2.85
CA VAL A 29 -1.15 -6.42 1.90
C VAL A 29 0.06 -6.56 1.00
N LEU A 30 -0.20 -6.68 -0.30
CA LEU A 30 0.82 -6.70 -1.34
C LEU A 30 0.82 -5.36 -2.08
N TYR A 31 1.99 -4.78 -2.30
CA TYR A 31 2.15 -3.53 -3.04
C TYR A 31 3.30 -3.62 -4.05
N TYR A 32 3.29 -2.76 -5.07
CA TYR A 32 4.35 -2.72 -6.08
C TYR A 32 5.54 -1.88 -5.58
N ASN A 33 6.73 -2.49 -5.50
CA ASN A 33 7.89 -1.88 -4.84
C ASN A 33 8.53 -0.72 -5.66
N ASP A 34 8.33 -0.71 -6.98
CA ASP A 34 8.77 0.38 -7.87
C ASP A 34 7.89 1.64 -7.78
N TRP A 35 6.93 1.69 -6.85
CA TRP A 35 6.19 2.90 -6.52
C TRP A 35 6.86 3.68 -5.35
N PRO A 36 6.92 5.02 -5.39
CA PRO A 36 6.66 5.90 -6.53
C PRO A 36 7.74 5.74 -7.60
N LYS A 37 7.40 6.06 -8.86
CA LYS A 37 8.37 6.03 -9.96
C LYS A 37 9.53 6.98 -9.65
N LYS A 38 10.77 6.49 -9.80
CA LYS A 38 11.99 7.26 -9.55
C LYS A 38 11.98 8.59 -10.32
N GLY A 39 12.35 9.68 -9.64
CA GLY A 39 12.42 11.02 -10.22
C GLY A 39 11.09 11.75 -10.35
N THR A 40 10.01 11.23 -9.75
CA THR A 40 8.76 11.97 -9.60
C THR A 40 8.80 12.88 -8.36
N LYS A 41 7.90 13.87 -8.26
CA LYS A 41 7.77 14.68 -7.04
C LYS A 41 7.49 13.82 -5.81
N LEU A 42 6.61 12.82 -5.97
CA LEU A 42 6.28 11.84 -4.93
C LEU A 42 7.49 11.05 -4.43
N ASP A 43 8.44 10.70 -5.30
CA ASP A 43 9.67 9.99 -4.92
C ASP A 43 10.57 10.83 -4.00
N ASN A 44 10.51 12.17 -4.10
CA ASN A 44 11.26 13.08 -3.23
C ASN A 44 10.53 13.44 -1.92
N GLU A 45 9.22 13.21 -1.88
CA GLU A 45 8.37 13.58 -0.74
C GLU A 45 8.01 12.38 0.16
N VAL A 46 8.07 11.16 -0.37
CA VAL A 46 7.64 9.94 0.33
C VAL A 46 8.85 9.10 0.75
N ILE A 47 8.99 8.88 2.06
CA ILE A 47 9.89 7.87 2.61
C ILE A 47 9.16 6.53 2.59
N LYS A 48 9.58 5.62 1.70
CA LYS A 48 8.88 4.33 1.49
C LYS A 48 8.79 3.48 2.77
N GLU A 49 9.85 3.51 3.60
CA GLU A 49 9.91 2.74 4.86
C GLU A 49 8.92 3.24 5.91
N GLU A 50 8.55 4.53 5.88
CA GLU A 50 7.55 5.10 6.77
C GLU A 50 6.14 4.95 6.21
N TYR A 51 6.01 5.01 4.88
CA TYR A 51 4.73 4.89 4.21
C TYR A 51 4.17 3.47 4.28
N PHE A 52 5.01 2.43 4.15
CA PHE A 52 4.55 1.04 4.16
C PHE A 52 4.90 0.35 5.49
N PRO A 53 3.92 -0.16 6.26
CA PRO A 53 4.17 -0.96 7.45
C PRO A 53 5.06 -2.19 7.16
N PRO A 54 5.90 -2.62 8.11
CA PRO A 54 6.84 -3.74 7.91
C PRO A 54 6.13 -5.10 7.72
N SER A 55 4.84 -5.20 8.03
CA SER A 55 4.02 -6.39 7.76
C SER A 55 3.59 -6.51 6.29
N TRP A 56 3.81 -5.50 5.45
CA TRP A 56 3.37 -5.50 4.06
C TRP A 56 4.44 -6.06 3.13
N ILE A 57 4.01 -6.78 2.09
CA ILE A 57 4.90 -7.50 1.18
C ILE A 57 5.07 -6.71 -0.12
N GLY A 58 6.29 -6.25 -0.39
CA GLY A 58 6.66 -5.56 -1.62
C GLY A 58 6.90 -6.56 -2.76
N LEU A 59 6.10 -6.49 -3.82
CA LEU A 59 6.28 -7.24 -5.06
C LEU A 59 7.30 -6.53 -5.95
N THR A 60 8.28 -7.28 -6.45
CA THR A 60 9.30 -6.82 -7.42
C THR A 60 8.75 -6.86 -8.83
#